data_AF-A0A932A1J4-F1
#
_entry.id   AF-A0A932A1J4-F1
#
_cell.length_a   1.000
_cell.length_b   1.000
_cell.length_c   1.000
_cell.angle_alpha   90.00
_cell.angle_beta   90.00
_cell.angle_gamma   90.00
#
_symmetry.space_group_name_H-M   'P 1'
#
loop_
_entity.id
_entity.type
_entity.pdbx_description
1 polymer ?
#
loop_
_entity_poly.entity_id
_entity_poly.type
_entity_poly.pdbx_seq_one_letter_code
_entity_poly.pdbx_strand_id
1 'polypeptide(L)' 'MKISVRRRKFVIRRKQQLKAKLRKLRKQFAAAKTKEQKEDVVKKLGRIAPHLHAGEYLGIK' A
#
# COMPACT_ATOMS: atom_id res chain seq x y z
N MET A 1 13.80 15.06 -21.86
CA MET A 1 13.16 16.15 -21.08
C MET A 1 13.61 16.10 -19.61
N LYS A 2 14.23 17.17 -19.09
CA LYS A 2 14.61 17.27 -17.67
C LYS A 2 13.35 17.58 -16.84
N ILE A 3 13.00 16.72 -15.88
CA ILE A 3 11.83 16.94 -15.00
C ILE A 3 12.12 18.11 -14.06
N SER A 4 11.20 19.07 -13.94
CA SER A 4 11.35 20.21 -13.03
C SER A 4 11.47 19.77 -11.57
N VAL A 5 12.24 20.52 -10.77
CA VAL A 5 12.46 20.21 -9.34
C VAL A 5 11.13 20.09 -8.58
N ARG A 6 10.16 20.95 -8.91
CA ARG A 6 8.80 20.92 -8.32
C ARG A 6 8.07 19.62 -8.65
N ARG A 7 8.10 19.19 -9.91
CA ARG A 7 7.48 17.92 -10.34
C ARG A 7 8.17 16.72 -9.69
N ARG A 8 9.51 16.76 -9.58
CA ARG A 8 10.29 15.73 -8.89
C ARG A 8 9.89 15.60 -7.42
N LYS A 9 9.82 16.71 -6.68
CA LYS A 9 9.38 16.74 -5.26
C LYS A 9 7.96 16.22 -5.11
N PHE A 10 7.04 16.59 -6.00
CA PHE A 10 5.66 16.10 -5.98
C PHE A 10 5.56 14.58 -6.15
N VAL A 11 6.28 14.01 -7.13
CA VAL A 11 6.31 12.56 -7.37
C VAL A 11 6.89 11.82 -6.17
N ILE A 12 7.98 12.33 -5.59
CA ILE A 12 8.60 11.75 -4.38
C ILE A 12 7.61 11.74 -3.23
N ARG A 13 6.94 12.87 -2.95
CA ARG A 13 5.94 12.97 -1.88
C ARG A 13 4.78 11.98 -2.08
N ARG A 14 4.26 11.86 -3.31
CA ARG A 14 3.22 10.87 -3.64
C ARG A 14 3.70 9.44 -3.40
N LYS A 15 4.92 9.10 -3.82
CA LYS A 15 5.51 7.77 -3.57
C LYS A 15 5.67 7.48 -2.07
N GLN A 16 6.13 8.47 -1.29
CA GLN A 16 6.25 8.34 0.16
C GLN A 16 4.88 8.12 0.83
N GLN A 17 3.87 8.90 0.45
CA GLN A 17 2.51 8.75 0.96
C GLN A 17 1.92 7.38 0.63
N LEU A 18 2.12 6.89 -0.59
CA LEU A 18 1.69 5.54 -0.99
C LEU A 18 2.38 4.47 -0.13
N LYS A 19 3.71 4.53 0.00
CA LYS A 19 4.47 3.61 0.87
C LYS A 19 3.97 3.63 2.32
N ALA A 20 3.67 4.81 2.86
CA ALA A 20 3.14 4.94 4.22
C ALA A 20 1.77 4.27 4.37
N LYS A 21 0.85 4.46 3.40
CA LYS A 21 -0.46 3.79 3.38
C LYS A 21 -0.31 2.27 3.31
N LEU A 22 0.54 1.76 2.44
CA LEU A 22 0.78 0.32 2.29
C LEU A 22 1.42 -0.28 3.55
N ARG A 23 2.32 0.43 4.23
CA ARG A 23 2.87 0.01 5.53
C ARG A 23 1.78 -0.05 6.62
N LYS A 24 0.86 0.92 6.63
CA LYS A 24 -0.27 0.93 7.58
C LYS A 24 -1.20 -0.27 7.35
N LEU A 25 -1.54 -0.57 6.10
CA LEU A 25 -2.36 -1.74 5.76
C LEU A 25 -1.68 -3.05 6.19
N ARG A 26 -0.37 -3.20 5.96
CA ARG A 26 0.37 -4.38 6.43
C ARG A 26 0.31 -4.55 7.94
N LYS A 27 0.47 -3.46 8.71
CA LYS A 27 0.32 -3.50 10.18
C LYS A 27 -1.11 -3.88 10.60
N GLN A 28 -2.11 -3.32 9.93
CA GLN A 28 -3.52 -3.65 10.20
C GLN A 28 -3.82 -5.12 9.90
N PHE A 29 -3.29 -5.68 8.81
CA PHE A 29 -3.43 -7.11 8.50
C PHE A 29 -2.77 -8.00 9.56
N ALA A 30 -1.56 -7.63 10.01
CA ALA A 30 -0.85 -8.38 11.05
C ALA A 30 -1.57 -8.33 12.41
N ALA A 31 -2.23 -7.21 12.72
CA ALA A 31 -3.01 -7.05 13.95
C ALA A 31 -4.44 -7.63 13.86
N ALA A 32 -4.94 -7.91 12.65
CA ALA A 32 -6.29 -8.42 12.44
C ALA A 32 -6.42 -9.85 12.99
N LYS A 33 -7.41 -10.06 13.86
CA LYS A 33 -7.66 -11.36 14.51
C LYS A 33 -8.66 -12.20 13.74
N THR A 34 -9.62 -11.56 13.07
CA THR A 34 -10.69 -12.26 12.33
C THR A 34 -10.40 -12.32 10.84
N LYS A 35 -11.01 -13.31 10.18
CA LYS A 35 -10.92 -13.49 8.72
C LYS A 35 -11.51 -12.28 7.97
N GLU A 36 -12.64 -11.76 8.43
CA GLU A 36 -13.31 -10.60 7.85
C GLU A 36 -12.42 -9.34 7.88
N GLN A 37 -11.76 -9.07 9.01
CA GLN A 37 -10.83 -7.95 9.13
C GLN A 37 -9.64 -8.08 8.16
N LYS A 38 -9.14 -9.31 7.97
CA LYS A 38 -8.07 -9.60 7.01
C LYS A 38 -8.53 -9.37 5.57
N GLU A 39 -9.74 -9.82 5.21
CA GLU A 39 -10.34 -9.60 3.89
C GLU A 39 -10.58 -8.12 3.58
N ASP A 40 -11.01 -7.33 4.56
CA ASP A 40 -11.17 -5.89 4.40
C ASP A 40 -9.85 -5.18 4.08
N VAL A 41 -8.76 -5.61 4.71
CA VAL A 41 -7.43 -5.08 4.42
C VAL A 41 -6.96 -5.49 3.03
N VAL A 42 -7.23 -6.72 2.61
CA VAL A 42 -6.94 -7.20 1.24
C VAL A 42 -7.72 -6.40 0.20
N LYS A 43 -9.03 -6.17 0.40
CA LYS A 43 -9.85 -5.34 -0.49
C LYS A 43 -9.32 -3.90 -0.58
N LYS A 44 -8.93 -3.30 0.55
CA LYS A 44 -8.32 -1.96 0.59
C LYS A 44 -6.99 -1.93 -0.14
N LEU A 45 -6.16 -2.97 0.00
CA LEU A 45 -4.89 -3.09 -0.69
C LEU A 45 -5.11 -3.14 -2.21
N GLY A 46 -6.03 -3.98 -2.70
CA GLY A 46 -6.34 -4.08 -4.13
C GLY A 46 -6.83 -2.78 -4.75
N ARG A 47 -7.60 -1.97 -4.01
CA ARG A 47 -8.03 -0.63 -4.47
C ARG A 47 -6.88 0.37 -4.57
N ILE A 48 -5.91 0.31 -3.65
CA ILE A 48 -4.80 1.28 -3.56
C ILE A 48 -3.65 0.89 -4.49
N ALA A 49 -3.35 -0.40 -4.60
CA ALA A 49 -2.26 -0.94 -5.39
C ALA A 49 -2.72 -2.23 -6.08
N PRO A 50 -3.52 -2.12 -7.16
CA PRO A 50 -4.05 -3.30 -7.89
C PRO A 50 -2.95 -4.13 -8.55
N HIS A 51 -1.79 -3.52 -8.81
CA HIS A 51 -0.61 -4.18 -9.37
C HIS A 51 0.19 -4.97 -8.32
N LEU A 52 -0.10 -4.83 -7.03
CA LEU A 52 0.54 -5.60 -5.97
C LEU A 52 -0.34 -6.81 -5.64
N HIS A 53 0.22 -8.01 -5.79
CA HIS A 53 -0.46 -9.21 -5.35
C HIS A 53 -0.56 -9.20 -3.81
N ALA A 54 -1.79 -9.26 -3.29
CA ALA A 54 -2.02 -9.08 -1.86
C ALA A 54 -1.35 -10.17 -1.01
N GLY A 55 -1.27 -11.40 -1.54
CA GLY A 55 -0.60 -12.51 -0.87
C GLY A 55 0.90 -12.27 -0.69
N GLU A 56 1.60 -11.86 -1.75
CA GLU A 56 3.04 -11.58 -1.69
C GLU A 56 3.34 -10.39 -0.76
N TYR A 57 2.54 -9.34 -0.83
CA TYR A 57 2.79 -8.12 -0.06
C TYR A 57 2.46 -8.27 1.43
N LEU A 58 1.41 -9.03 1.77
CA LEU A 58 0.98 -9.27 3.15
C LEU A 58 1.65 -10.51 3.77
N GLY A 59 2.39 -11.30 2.99
CA GLY A 59 3.09 -12.50 3.45
C GLY A 59 2.19 -13.72 3.63
N ILE A 60 1.07 -13.77 2.88
CA ILE A 60 0.21 -14.95 2.80
C ILE A 60 0.89 -15.90 1.79
N LYS A 61 1.56 -16.93 2.30
CA LYS A 61 2.09 -18.04 1.50
C LYS A 61 1.01 -19.11 1.33
#